data_AF-A0A2V9H4X3-F1
#
_entry.id   AF-A0A2V9H4X3-F1
#
_cell.length_a   1.000
_cell.length_b   1.000
_cell.length_c   1.000
_cell.angle_alpha   90.00
_cell.angle_beta   90.00
_cell.angle_gamma   90.00
#
_symmetry.space_group_name_H-M   'P 1'
#
loop_
_entity.id
_entity.type
_entity.pdbx_description
1 polymer ?
#
loop_
_entity_poly.entity_id
_entity_poly.type
_entity_poly.pdbx_seq_one_letter_code
_entity_poly.pdbx_strand_id
1 'polypeptide(L)'
;MWKPIAVSQHSSPNEESFSSPYLAARKEWDERYGGLIKRAQQWRGTAVLALLVALAEAIVIIGVATRPRNAPYVVAVDSLGRVAAAGTIDRTSPIDERMKQAAIT
;
A
#
# COMPACT_ATOMS: atom_id res chain seq x y z
N MET A 1 -11.05 60.03 -32.89
CA MET A 1 -11.04 60.23 -31.43
C MET A 1 -12.37 59.71 -30.87
N TRP A 2 -12.42 58.41 -30.53
CA TRP A 2 -13.60 57.74 -29.96
C TRP A 2 -13.56 57.91 -28.43
N LYS A 3 -14.68 58.30 -27.81
CA LYS A 3 -14.83 58.34 -26.35
C LYS A 3 -15.33 56.97 -25.86
N PRO A 4 -14.71 56.38 -24.82
CA PRO A 4 -15.21 55.14 -24.24
C PRO A 4 -16.56 55.37 -23.56
N ILE A 5 -17.52 54.48 -23.82
CA ILE A 5 -18.81 54.45 -23.13
C ILE A 5 -18.52 53.90 -21.72
N ALA A 6 -18.67 54.74 -20.70
CA ALA A 6 -18.64 54.29 -19.33
C ALA A 6 -19.85 53.37 -19.10
N VAL A 7 -19.58 52.09 -18.87
CA VAL A 7 -20.59 51.14 -18.40
C VAL A 7 -20.97 51.58 -16.98
N SER A 8 -22.07 52.31 -16.86
CA SER A 8 -22.69 52.61 -15.58
C SER A 8 -23.23 51.29 -15.01
N GLN A 9 -22.57 50.76 -13.98
CA GLN A 9 -23.12 49.66 -13.21
C GLN A 9 -24.44 50.11 -12.60
N HIS A 10 -25.54 49.59 -13.11
CA HIS A 10 -26.85 49.72 -12.51
C HIS A 10 -26.95 48.63 -11.44
N SER A 11 -26.35 48.88 -10.27
CA SER A 11 -26.58 48.06 -9.08
C SER A 11 -28.06 48.20 -8.71
N SER A 12 -28.82 47.13 -8.94
CA SER A 12 -30.22 47.06 -8.57
C SER A 12 -30.32 47.06 -7.04
N PRO A 13 -31.23 47.83 -6.42
CA PRO A 13 -31.27 48.03 -4.97
C PRO A 13 -31.69 46.78 -4.15
N ASN A 14 -31.72 45.60 -4.77
CA ASN A 14 -32.14 44.33 -4.16
C ASN A 14 -30.98 43.31 -4.04
N GLU A 15 -29.75 43.77 -3.85
CA GLU A 15 -28.62 42.89 -3.47
C GLU A 15 -28.66 42.45 -1.99
N GLU A 16 -29.76 42.72 -1.28
CA GLU A 16 -30.05 42.05 -0.01
C GLU A 16 -30.52 40.60 -0.25
N SER A 17 -29.57 39.67 -0.31
CA SER A 17 -29.78 38.27 0.11
C SER A 17 -30.93 37.46 -0.54
N PHE A 18 -31.48 37.86 -1.69
CA PHE A 18 -32.46 37.03 -2.39
C PHE A 18 -31.75 35.90 -3.14
N SER A 19 -31.33 34.87 -2.40
CA SER A 19 -31.06 33.56 -2.99
C SER A 19 -32.30 33.17 -3.79
N SER A 20 -32.16 33.03 -5.12
CA SER A 20 -33.27 32.66 -5.99
C SER A 20 -34.02 31.47 -5.37
N PRO A 21 -35.37 31.48 -5.33
CA PRO A 21 -36.16 30.39 -4.74
C PRO A 21 -35.76 29.01 -5.26
N TYR A 22 -35.30 28.95 -6.50
CA TYR A 22 -34.72 27.75 -7.11
C TYR A 22 -33.43 27.27 -6.41
N LEU A 23 -32.51 28.18 -6.08
CA LEU A 23 -31.27 27.86 -5.38
C LEU A 23 -31.54 27.40 -3.95
N ALA A 24 -32.52 28.02 -3.27
CA ALA A 24 -32.96 27.59 -1.95
C ALA A 24 -33.53 26.17 -1.97
N ALA A 25 -34.44 25.87 -2.91
CA ALA A 25 -35.01 24.54 -3.09
C ALA A 25 -33.96 23.48 -3.47
N ARG A 26 -33.01 23.84 -4.33
CA ARG A 26 -31.89 22.95 -4.69
C ARG A 26 -30.97 22.66 -3.50
N LYS A 27 -30.66 23.67 -2.70
CA LYS A 27 -29.85 23.50 -1.49
C LYS A 27 -30.56 22.60 -0.48
N GLU A 28 -31.87 22.78 -0.27
CA GLU A 28 -32.66 21.92 0.62
C GLU A 28 -32.68 20.45 0.15
N TRP A 29 -32.75 20.22 -1.16
CA TRP A 29 -32.60 18.88 -1.75
C TRP A 29 -31.20 18.28 -1.52
N ASP A 30 -30.15 19.06 -1.79
CA ASP A 30 -28.76 18.65 -1.62
C ASP A 30 -28.41 18.38 -0.13
N GLU A 31 -29.00 19.12 0.81
CA GLU A 31 -28.84 18.92 2.25
C GLU A 31 -29.41 17.57 2.70
N ARG A 32 -30.58 17.16 2.18
CA ARG A 32 -31.25 15.88 2.52
C ARG A 32 -30.55 14.67 1.91
N TYR A 33 -30.12 14.75 0.65
CA TYR A 33 -29.61 13.58 -0.10
C TYR A 33 -28.09 13.54 -0.25
N GLY A 34 -27.40 14.69 -0.14
CA GLY A 34 -25.96 14.78 -0.32
C GLY A 34 -25.17 13.98 0.72
N GLY A 35 -25.67 13.86 1.96
CA GLY A 35 -25.04 13.09 3.02
C GLY A 35 -24.98 11.58 2.76
N LEU A 36 -26.06 11.01 2.18
CA LEU A 36 -26.15 9.58 1.87
C LEU A 36 -25.19 9.17 0.75
N ILE A 37 -25.10 10.00 -0.29
CA ILE A 37 -24.19 9.80 -1.43
C ILE A 37 -22.74 9.92 -0.97
N LYS A 38 -22.42 10.96 -0.19
CA LYS A 38 -21.07 11.16 0.37
C LYS A 38 -20.63 10.01 1.25
N ARG A 39 -21.52 9.50 2.13
CA ARG A 39 -21.22 8.35 2.99
C ARG A 39 -20.96 7.09 2.17
N ALA A 40 -21.79 6.80 1.17
CA ALA A 40 -21.58 5.65 0.28
C ALA A 40 -20.24 5.71 -0.47
N GLN A 41 -19.84 6.90 -0.92
CA GLN A 41 -18.55 7.12 -1.59
C GLN A 41 -17.36 7.00 -0.61
N GLN A 42 -17.52 7.47 0.63
CA GLN A 42 -16.51 7.30 1.68
C GLN A 42 -16.24 5.83 1.99
N TRP A 43 -17.28 5.00 2.13
CA TRP A 43 -17.12 3.57 2.39
C TRP A 43 -16.37 2.85 1.27
N ARG A 44 -16.66 3.19 0.01
CA ARG A 44 -15.93 2.66 -1.15
C ARG A 44 -14.45 3.04 -1.09
N GLY A 45 -14.14 4.30 -0.77
CA GLY A 45 -12.76 4.77 -0.60
C GLY A 45 -12.01 4.03 0.51
N THR A 46 -12.64 3.88 1.68
CA THR A 46 -12.03 3.15 2.80
C THR A 46 -11.83 1.67 2.51
N ALA A 47 -12.75 1.03 1.78
CA ALA A 47 -12.64 -0.38 1.40
C ALA A 47 -11.49 -0.61 0.41
N VAL A 48 -11.34 0.25 -0.60
CA VAL A 48 -10.22 0.18 -1.55
C VAL A 48 -8.89 0.40 -0.83
N LEU A 49 -8.82 1.38 0.07
CA LEU A 49 -7.61 1.63 0.86
C LEU A 49 -7.23 0.44 1.73
N ALA A 50 -8.21 -0.19 2.41
CA ALA A 50 -7.99 -1.39 3.20
C ALA A 50 -7.47 -2.57 2.35
N LEU A 51 -8.01 -2.76 1.14
CA LEU A 51 -7.52 -3.79 0.20
C LEU A 51 -6.08 -3.55 -0.24
N LEU A 52 -5.70 -2.29 -0.51
CA LEU A 52 -4.31 -1.95 -0.87
C LEU A 52 -3.34 -2.25 0.27
N VAL A 53 -3.74 -1.94 1.51
CA VAL A 53 -2.94 -2.25 2.71
C VAL A 53 -2.79 -3.76 2.88
N ALA A 54 -3.88 -4.52 2.75
CA ALA A 54 -3.84 -5.99 2.84
C ALA A 54 -2.96 -6.62 1.76
N LEU A 55 -2.98 -6.09 0.53
CA LEU A 55 -2.08 -6.54 -0.54
C LEU A 55 -0.61 -6.22 -0.23
N ALA A 56 -0.32 -5.02 0.28
CA ALA A 56 1.03 -4.66 0.68
C ALA A 56 1.55 -5.59 1.78
N GLU A 57 0.71 -5.90 2.78
CA GLU A 57 1.04 -6.83 3.85
C GLU A 57 1.31 -8.24 3.32
N ALA A 58 0.46 -8.75 2.42
CA ALA A 58 0.65 -10.07 1.81
C ALA A 58 2.00 -10.16 1.05
N ILE A 59 2.37 -9.11 0.30
CA ILE A 59 3.67 -9.05 -0.40
C ILE A 59 4.83 -9.13 0.60
N VAL A 60 4.75 -8.38 1.70
CA VAL A 60 5.78 -8.39 2.74
C VAL A 60 5.91 -9.78 3.37
N ILE A 61 4.80 -10.42 3.74
CA ILE A 61 4.79 -11.75 4.34
C ILE A 61 5.43 -12.77 3.41
N ILE A 62 5.08 -12.77 2.12
CA ILE A 62 5.65 -13.67 1.11
C ILE A 62 7.17 -13.44 0.99
N GLY A 63 7.61 -12.18 0.99
CA GLY A 63 9.03 -11.83 0.92
C GLY A 63 9.84 -12.28 2.14
N VAL A 64 9.22 -12.33 3.33
CA VAL A 64 9.87 -12.85 4.54
C VAL A 64 9.85 -14.38 4.56
N ALA A 65 8.73 -15.00 4.17
CA ALA A 65 8.55 -16.45 4.16
C ALA A 65 9.51 -17.17 3.20
N THR A 66 9.91 -16.51 2.12
CA THR A 66 10.84 -17.06 1.12
C THR A 66 12.31 -17.03 1.56
N ARG A 67 12.65 -16.48 2.74
CA ARG A 67 14.03 -16.47 3.25
C ARG A 67 14.37 -17.80 3.95
N PRO A 68 15.24 -18.66 3.39
CA PRO A 68 15.64 -19.90 4.04
C PRO A 68 16.47 -19.61 5.29
N ARG A 69 16.01 -20.05 6.47
CA ARG A 69 16.68 -19.80 7.76
C ARG A 69 17.21 -21.10 8.38
N ASN A 70 17.77 -21.95 7.54
CA ASN A 70 18.22 -23.29 7.93
C ASN A 70 19.74 -23.31 7.80
N ALA A 71 20.44 -23.13 8.92
CA ALA A 71 21.87 -23.37 8.99
C ALA A 71 22.10 -24.89 9.08
N PRO A 72 22.62 -25.56 8.03
CA PRO A 72 22.85 -26.99 8.09
C PRO A 72 23.99 -27.27 9.07
N TYR A 73 23.71 -28.12 10.07
CA TYR A 73 24.75 -28.63 10.97
C TYR A 73 25.32 -29.91 10.35
N VAL A 74 26.59 -29.86 9.96
CA VAL A 74 27.29 -31.03 9.42
C VAL A 74 28.19 -31.58 10.50
N VAL A 75 27.99 -32.86 10.84
CA VAL A 75 28.90 -33.65 11.67
C VAL A 75 29.69 -34.57 10.78
N ALA A 76 31.01 -34.38 10.74
CA ALA A 76 31.91 -35.33 10.10
C ALA A 76 32.04 -36.54 11.03
N VAL A 77 31.67 -37.73 10.55
CA VAL A 77 31.88 -39.00 11.27
C VAL A 77 32.93 -39.83 10.53
N ASP A 78 33.86 -40.40 11.30
CA ASP A 78 34.82 -41.39 10.80
C ASP A 78 34.10 -42.72 10.48
N SER A 79 34.73 -43.60 9.70
CA SER A 79 34.29 -44.95 9.35
C SER A 79 33.87 -45.83 10.53
N LEU A 80 34.36 -45.52 11.74
CA LEU A 80 33.99 -46.15 13.01
C LEU A 80 32.79 -45.47 13.73
N GLY A 81 32.15 -44.47 13.12
CA GLY A 81 31.03 -43.73 13.69
C GLY A 81 31.40 -42.69 14.75
N ARG A 82 32.70 -42.40 14.93
CA ARG A 82 33.18 -41.36 15.86
C ARG A 82 33.02 -39.97 15.26
N VAL A 83 32.46 -39.04 16.02
CA VAL A 83 32.29 -37.63 15.64
C VAL A 83 33.67 -36.94 15.63
N ALA A 84 34.14 -36.54 14.45
CA ALA A 84 35.46 -35.94 14.24
C ALA A 84 35.46 -34.41 14.35
N ALA A 85 34.37 -33.75 13.94
CA ALA A 85 34.15 -32.30 14.10
C ALA A 85 32.69 -31.93 13.79
N ALA A 86 32.20 -30.85 14.40
CA ALA A 86 30.84 -30.39 14.24
C ALA A 86 30.80 -28.85 14.15
N GLY A 87 30.12 -28.30 13.13
CA GLY A 87 30.13 -26.85 12.88
C GLY A 87 28.96 -26.38 12.00
N THR A 88 28.60 -25.11 12.14
CA THR A 88 27.59 -24.46 11.29
C THR A 88 28.22 -24.09 9.95
N ILE A 89 27.67 -24.58 8.84
CA ILE A 89 28.12 -24.18 7.50
C ILE A 89 27.25 -23.04 6.99
N ASP A 90 27.89 -21.89 6.73
CA ASP A 90 27.26 -20.79 6.00
C ASP A 90 27.28 -21.13 4.50
N ARG A 91 26.12 -21.13 3.85
CA ARG A 91 25.99 -21.60 2.44
C ARG A 91 26.74 -20.73 1.42
N THR A 92 27.26 -19.58 1.84
CA THR A 92 28.11 -18.70 1.05
C THR A 92 29.58 -19.13 0.99
N SER A 93 30.00 -20.11 1.79
CA SER A 93 31.32 -20.71 1.62
C SER A 93 31.26 -21.64 0.40
N PRO A 94 32.12 -21.45 -0.62
CA PRO A 94 32.20 -22.37 -1.75
C PRO A 94 32.36 -23.78 -1.18
N ILE A 95 31.49 -24.70 -1.60
CA ILE A 95 31.52 -26.10 -1.18
C ILE A 95 32.94 -26.60 -1.42
N ASP A 96 33.69 -26.77 -0.33
CA ASP A 96 35.10 -27.08 -0.35
C ASP A 96 35.27 -28.39 -1.13
N GLU A 97 36.11 -28.38 -2.18
CA GLU A 97 36.24 -29.51 -3.12
C GLU A 97 36.60 -30.82 -2.41
N ARG A 98 37.21 -30.70 -1.23
CA ARG A 98 37.49 -31.80 -0.30
C ARG A 98 36.25 -32.56 0.15
N MET A 99 35.12 -31.89 0.34
CA MET A 99 33.85 -32.53 0.69
C MET A 99 33.24 -33.32 -0.48
N LYS A 100 33.50 -32.91 -1.73
CA LYS A 100 33.06 -33.67 -2.92
C LYS A 100 33.89 -34.94 -3.11
N GLN A 101 35.19 -34.89 -2.82
CA GLN A 101 36.07 -36.06 -2.96
C GLN A 101 35.78 -37.13 -1.90
N ALA A 102 35.45 -36.74 -0.67
CA ALA A 102 35.13 -37.68 0.42
C ALA A 102 33.80 -38.43 0.21
N ALA A 103 32.89 -37.93 -0.62
CA ALA A 103 31.60 -38.56 -0.86
C ALA A 103 31.61 -39.61 -2.00
N ILE A 104 32.70 -39.69 -2.78
CA ILE A 104 32.79 -40.54 -3.98
C ILE A 104 33.73 -41.75 -3.77
N THR A 105 34.36 -41.88 -2.60
CA THR A 105 35.16 -43.05 -2.19
C THR A 105 34.45 -43.82 -1.11
#